data_AF-A0A935SVW7-F1
#
_entry.id   AF-A0A935SVW7-F1
#
_cell.length_a   1.000
_cell.length_b   1.000
_cell.length_c   1.000
_cell.angle_alpha   90.00
_cell.angle_beta   90.00
_cell.angle_gamma   90.00
#
_symmetry.space_group_name_H-M   'P 1'
#
loop_
_entity.id
_entity.type
_entity.pdbx_description
1 polymer ?
#
loop_
_entity_poly.entity_id
_entity_poly.type
_entity_poly.pdbx_seq_one_letter_code
_entity_poly.pdbx_strand_id
1 'polypeptide(L)'
;MSMIDIDVANLRAFLNGTYDTRMPTGTPYAIATGHVLRSTDIPQTNGWVFYVSDRRGDFDFDGEYDMEDIYGNNDGIRQDGEDVNRNGTLQADFSNEAVRYTGTGSNISGDIAAVFDHKFYRRGVRLVNGTLPPGGYNATTPANTKGIAFATENGIYVQGNFNATGISSVGTPTAANLYLPQGTNNVPASVTADSITILSNAWTDGASFVYPFSLRNRVASETTQRFAMLAGDTLTTLNGTPNQGGGDPRLNGGVHNFLRFLEQWGTRFNYSGSLINLFNSHNNNGAFKCCNHVYDPPERNWVFDATFLDVNRLPPGTPYFQNIQITGFQRVN
;
A
#
# COMPACT_ATOMS: atom_id res chain seq x y z
N MET A 1 11.56 2.82 11.73
CA MET A 1 10.84 3.12 10.49
C MET A 1 10.00 4.33 10.81
N SER A 2 10.23 5.45 10.14
CA SER A 2 9.38 6.62 10.32
C SER A 2 8.11 6.41 9.48
N MET A 3 7.01 6.07 10.15
CA MET A 3 5.71 5.85 9.51
C MET A 3 4.70 6.93 9.89
N ILE A 4 3.82 7.24 8.94
CA ILE A 4 2.56 7.95 9.20
C ILE A 4 1.45 6.90 9.34
N ASP A 5 0.92 6.75 10.56
CA ASP A 5 -0.23 5.89 10.82
C ASP A 5 -1.54 6.63 10.52
N ILE A 6 -2.33 6.06 9.61
CA ILE A 6 -3.69 6.47 9.31
C ILE A 6 -4.64 5.49 9.99
N ASP A 7 -5.24 5.93 11.10
CA ASP A 7 -6.36 5.21 11.71
C ASP A 7 -7.61 5.40 10.84
N VAL A 8 -7.94 4.35 10.08
CA VAL A 8 -9.03 4.36 9.13
C VAL A 8 -10.39 4.44 9.83
N ALA A 9 -10.52 3.91 11.05
CA ALA A 9 -11.74 4.00 11.83
C ALA A 9 -11.99 5.44 12.31
N ASN A 10 -10.93 6.15 12.72
CA ASN A 10 -11.01 7.58 13.04
C ASN A 10 -11.31 8.44 11.81
N LEU A 11 -10.67 8.15 10.67
CA LEU A 11 -11.00 8.82 9.41
C LEU A 11 -12.47 8.61 9.04
N ARG A 12 -12.99 7.38 9.20
CA ARG A 12 -14.41 7.08 9.00
C ARG A 12 -15.30 7.87 9.96
N ALA A 13 -14.97 7.93 11.23
CA ALA A 13 -15.74 8.69 12.22
C ALA A 13 -15.79 10.19 11.85
N PHE A 14 -14.66 10.74 11.40
CA PHE A 14 -14.58 12.11 10.91
C PHE A 14 -15.47 12.34 9.68
N LEU A 15 -15.32 11.55 8.62
CA LEU A 15 -16.08 11.72 7.38
C LEU A 15 -17.59 11.43 7.52
N ASN A 16 -17.98 10.64 8.52
CA ASN A 16 -19.39 10.38 8.86
C ASN A 16 -19.99 11.42 9.83
N GLY A 17 -19.22 12.43 10.24
CA GLY A 17 -19.70 13.51 11.11
C GLY A 17 -19.79 13.15 12.60
N THR A 18 -19.22 12.03 13.01
CA THR A 18 -19.17 11.63 14.44
C THR A 18 -18.36 12.64 15.28
N TYR A 19 -17.42 13.34 14.64
CA TYR A 19 -16.57 14.34 15.28
C TYR A 19 -17.00 15.79 15.06
N ASP A 20 -18.11 16.06 14.36
CA ASP A 20 -18.52 17.43 13.99
C ASP A 20 -18.66 18.37 15.20
N THR A 21 -19.08 17.84 16.37
CA THR A 21 -19.20 18.62 17.60
C THR A 21 -17.91 18.67 18.44
N ARG A 22 -16.87 17.96 18.02
CA ARG A 22 -15.58 17.80 18.74
C ARG A 22 -14.42 18.46 18.01
N MET A 23 -14.64 18.98 16.80
CA MET A 23 -13.60 19.65 16.03
C MET A 23 -13.16 20.95 16.73
N PRO A 24 -11.86 21.27 16.71
CA PRO A 24 -11.31 22.39 17.45
C PRO A 24 -11.83 23.74 16.96
N THR A 25 -12.13 24.63 17.91
CA THR A 25 -12.35 26.05 17.65
C THR A 25 -11.02 26.77 17.53
N GLY A 26 -10.96 27.86 16.76
CA GLY A 26 -9.73 28.64 16.56
C GLY A 26 -8.75 28.11 15.51
N THR A 27 -9.11 27.07 14.76
CA THR A 27 -8.36 26.71 13.55
C THR A 27 -8.47 27.80 12.49
N PRO A 28 -7.52 27.90 11.53
CA PRO A 28 -7.63 28.84 10.41
C PRO A 28 -8.97 28.70 9.66
N TYR A 29 -9.44 27.47 9.46
CA TYR A 29 -10.75 27.19 8.86
C TYR A 29 -11.90 27.76 9.67
N ALA A 30 -11.91 27.52 10.99
CA ALA A 30 -13.00 27.98 11.85
C ALA A 30 -13.08 29.50 11.98
N ILE A 31 -11.92 30.17 11.97
CA ILE A 31 -11.84 31.63 11.97
C ILE A 31 -12.38 32.19 10.64
N ALA A 32 -12.03 31.57 9.51
CA ALA A 32 -12.42 32.03 8.18
C ALA A 32 -13.91 31.80 7.87
N THR A 33 -14.52 30.72 8.37
CA THR A 33 -15.90 30.32 8.03
C THR A 33 -16.92 30.61 9.13
N GLY A 34 -16.48 30.93 10.34
CA GLY A 34 -17.35 31.17 11.49
C GLY A 34 -17.92 29.91 12.13
N HIS A 35 -17.49 28.71 11.71
CA HIS A 35 -17.84 27.45 12.36
C HIS A 35 -16.70 26.43 12.28
N VAL A 36 -16.69 25.46 13.19
CA VAL A 36 -15.72 24.34 13.14
C VAL A 36 -15.92 23.52 11.86
N LEU A 37 -14.85 22.88 11.38
CA LEU A 37 -14.92 21.95 10.25
C LEU A 37 -15.87 20.80 10.58
N ARG A 38 -16.75 20.45 9.64
CA ARG A 38 -17.74 19.36 9.75
C ARG A 38 -17.65 18.45 8.54
N SER A 39 -18.20 17.25 8.69
CA SER A 39 -18.34 16.29 7.59
C SER A 39 -19.09 16.86 6.38
N THR A 40 -20.07 17.75 6.61
CA THR A 40 -20.86 18.41 5.56
C THR A 40 -20.05 19.42 4.73
N ASP A 41 -18.92 19.88 5.25
CA ASP A 41 -18.05 20.83 4.56
C ASP A 41 -17.09 20.14 3.59
N ILE A 42 -17.01 18.80 3.66
CA ILE A 42 -16.19 17.97 2.80
C ILE A 42 -17.06 17.44 1.66
N PRO A 43 -16.74 17.69 0.39
CA PRO A 43 -17.46 17.10 -0.74
C PRO A 43 -17.50 15.57 -0.62
N GLN A 44 -18.69 14.99 -0.81
CA GLN A 44 -18.92 13.55 -0.58
C GLN A 44 -19.41 12.82 -1.82
N THR A 45 -19.54 13.51 -2.96
CA THR A 45 -20.00 12.92 -4.22
C THR A 45 -19.01 11.85 -4.66
N ASN A 46 -19.51 10.63 -4.87
CA ASN A 46 -18.73 9.43 -5.20
C ASN A 46 -17.72 8.97 -4.12
N GLY A 47 -17.67 9.63 -2.96
CA GLY A 47 -16.73 9.32 -1.88
C GLY A 47 -15.49 10.18 -1.90
N TRP A 48 -14.34 9.63 -1.50
CA TRP A 48 -13.14 10.42 -1.20
C TRP A 48 -11.84 9.80 -1.73
N VAL A 49 -10.87 10.66 -2.05
CA VAL A 49 -9.47 10.29 -2.23
C VAL A 49 -8.69 10.90 -1.07
N PHE A 50 -8.06 10.06 -0.26
CA PHE A 50 -7.18 10.44 0.84
C PHE A 50 -5.73 10.28 0.40
N TYR A 51 -5.07 11.39 0.11
CA TYR A 51 -3.69 11.42 -0.34
C TYR A 51 -2.75 11.83 0.80
N VAL A 52 -1.67 11.07 1.00
CA VAL A 52 -0.61 11.39 1.96
C VAL A 52 0.69 11.56 1.20
N SER A 53 1.32 12.71 1.41
CA SER A 53 2.70 12.95 0.97
C SER A 53 3.64 13.07 2.16
N ASP A 54 4.74 12.33 2.12
CA ASP A 54 5.82 12.43 3.11
C ASP A 54 7.19 12.40 2.45
N ARG A 55 7.63 13.58 2.02
CA ARG A 55 8.97 13.83 1.47
C ARG A 55 9.98 14.30 2.51
N ARG A 56 9.76 14.05 3.80
CA ARG A 56 10.75 14.44 4.81
C ARG A 56 12.03 13.63 4.63
N GLY A 57 13.15 14.31 4.45
CA GLY A 57 14.44 13.67 4.27
C GLY A 57 14.81 13.35 2.82
N ASP A 58 13.92 13.68 1.89
CA ASP A 58 14.21 13.86 0.46
C ASP A 58 15.06 15.14 0.36
N PHE A 59 16.33 14.99 -0.01
CA PHE A 59 17.33 16.05 0.11
C PHE A 59 17.27 17.02 -1.07
N ASP A 60 16.98 16.52 -2.26
CA ASP A 60 16.93 17.31 -3.49
C ASP A 60 15.51 17.58 -4.01
N PHE A 61 14.50 17.04 -3.32
CA PHE A 61 13.06 17.26 -3.54
C PHE A 61 12.52 16.66 -4.83
N ASP A 62 13.21 15.69 -5.43
CA ASP A 62 12.75 15.05 -6.66
C ASP A 62 11.69 13.95 -6.40
N GLY A 63 11.59 13.47 -5.16
CA GLY A 63 10.66 12.43 -4.75
C GLY A 63 11.13 11.01 -5.07
N GLU A 64 12.36 10.84 -5.54
CA GLU A 64 13.05 9.58 -5.74
C GLU A 64 13.92 9.23 -4.53
N TYR A 65 14.06 7.95 -4.25
CA TYR A 65 14.89 7.49 -3.16
C TYR A 65 16.29 7.18 -3.69
N ASP A 66 17.28 8.00 -3.34
CA ASP A 66 18.61 7.99 -3.96
C ASP A 66 19.52 6.85 -3.49
N MET A 67 19.02 5.62 -3.57
CA MET A 67 19.68 4.41 -3.10
C MET A 67 19.32 3.24 -3.99
N GLU A 68 19.80 3.36 -5.21
CA GLU A 68 19.72 2.36 -6.27
C GLU A 68 20.78 1.27 -6.13
N ASP A 69 21.85 1.52 -5.35
CA ASP A 69 22.94 0.58 -5.06
C ASP A 69 22.48 -0.55 -4.11
N ILE A 70 21.65 -1.45 -4.64
CA ILE A 70 20.95 -2.52 -3.91
C ILE A 70 21.61 -3.90 -4.10
N TYR A 71 22.51 -4.03 -5.07
CA TYR A 71 23.33 -5.21 -5.33
C TYR A 71 24.80 -4.92 -4.96
N GLY A 72 25.71 -5.88 -5.19
CA GLY A 72 27.15 -5.66 -4.97
C GLY A 72 27.65 -5.39 -3.54
N ASN A 73 26.77 -5.41 -2.51
CA ASN A 73 27.07 -4.95 -1.14
C ASN A 73 27.35 -3.44 -1.06
N ASN A 74 26.52 -2.65 -1.74
CA ASN A 74 26.60 -1.20 -1.81
C ASN A 74 27.99 -0.74 -2.32
N ASP A 75 28.45 -1.30 -3.44
CA ASP A 75 29.83 -1.11 -3.93
C ASP A 75 30.02 0.17 -4.77
N GLY A 76 28.95 0.93 -5.01
CA GLY A 76 28.95 2.15 -5.80
C GLY A 76 29.13 1.92 -7.29
N ILE A 77 28.94 0.69 -7.78
CA ILE A 77 29.07 0.33 -9.20
C ILE A 77 27.68 0.06 -9.75
N ARG A 78 27.23 0.81 -10.76
CA ARG A 78 25.91 0.58 -11.39
C ARG A 78 25.84 -0.83 -12.01
N GLN A 79 24.89 -1.61 -11.55
CA GLN A 79 24.59 -2.95 -12.06
C GLN A 79 23.21 -2.98 -12.73
N ASP A 80 22.98 -4.01 -13.54
CA ASP A 80 21.71 -4.16 -14.24
C ASP A 80 20.55 -4.27 -13.22
N GLY A 81 19.59 -3.36 -13.31
CA GLY A 81 18.42 -3.33 -12.45
C GLY A 81 18.53 -2.39 -11.25
N GLU A 82 19.65 -1.66 -11.12
CA GLU A 82 19.81 -0.60 -10.12
C GLU A 82 19.27 0.75 -10.61
N ASP A 83 19.34 1.03 -11.90
CA ASP A 83 18.86 2.29 -12.50
C ASP A 83 17.33 2.28 -12.70
N VAL A 84 16.60 2.66 -11.65
CA VAL A 84 15.13 2.62 -11.55
C VAL A 84 14.50 3.67 -12.42
N ASN A 85 15.05 4.89 -12.42
CA ASN A 85 14.58 6.00 -13.25
C ASN A 85 15.08 5.97 -14.70
N ARG A 86 16.02 5.09 -15.03
CA ARG A 86 16.62 4.94 -16.37
C ARG A 86 17.37 6.17 -16.85
N ASN A 87 17.99 6.92 -15.94
CA ASN A 87 18.80 8.10 -16.25
C ASN A 87 20.24 7.75 -16.65
N GLY A 88 20.63 6.47 -16.53
CA GLY A 88 21.95 5.97 -16.93
C GLY A 88 23.06 6.16 -15.88
N THR A 89 22.71 6.64 -14.69
CA THR A 89 23.61 6.81 -13.54
C THR A 89 23.16 5.94 -12.37
N LEU A 90 23.96 5.87 -11.31
CA LEU A 90 23.62 5.18 -10.07
C LEU A 90 23.34 6.25 -9.01
N GLN A 91 22.14 6.24 -8.45
CA GLN A 91 21.84 7.06 -7.27
C GLN A 91 22.30 6.34 -5.99
N ALA A 92 23.20 6.96 -5.22
CA ALA A 92 23.70 6.41 -3.96
C ALA A 92 24.17 7.53 -3.00
N ASP A 93 23.23 8.25 -2.37
CA ASP A 93 23.55 9.26 -1.35
C ASP A 93 23.47 8.68 0.08
N PHE A 94 24.62 8.22 0.55
CA PHE A 94 24.78 7.70 1.91
C PHE A 94 24.86 8.77 3.03
N SER A 95 24.83 10.05 2.66
CA SER A 95 25.04 11.18 3.58
C SER A 95 23.73 11.85 3.96
N ASN A 96 22.85 12.08 2.98
CA ASN A 96 21.61 12.84 3.16
C ASN A 96 20.36 11.98 3.01
N GLU A 97 20.36 11.03 2.09
CA GLU A 97 19.17 10.29 1.63
C GLU A 97 19.00 8.93 2.32
N ALA A 98 20.10 8.21 2.58
CA ALA A 98 20.07 7.03 3.44
C ALA A 98 21.40 6.72 4.15
N VAL A 99 21.39 5.82 5.14
CA VAL A 99 22.64 5.28 5.71
C VAL A 99 23.06 4.01 5.00
N ARG A 100 24.35 3.89 4.71
CA ARG A 100 24.97 2.62 4.31
C ARG A 100 24.86 1.59 5.43
N TYR A 101 24.41 0.37 5.12
CA TYR A 101 24.52 -0.72 6.08
C TYR A 101 26.00 -1.06 6.31
N THR A 102 26.51 -0.88 7.53
CA THR A 102 27.93 -1.07 7.89
C THR A 102 28.24 -2.46 8.46
N GLY A 103 27.28 -3.38 8.48
CA GLY A 103 27.46 -4.75 8.97
C GLY A 103 27.23 -4.95 10.47
N THR A 104 27.80 -6.03 10.99
CA THR A 104 27.60 -6.53 12.37
C THR A 104 28.17 -5.56 13.41
N GLY A 105 27.31 -5.01 14.28
CA GLY A 105 27.70 -4.10 15.37
C GLY A 105 26.99 -2.74 15.35
N SER A 106 26.37 -2.36 14.22
CA SER A 106 25.43 -1.24 14.17
C SER A 106 24.06 -1.73 14.61
N ASN A 107 23.85 -1.79 15.92
CA ASN A 107 22.54 -2.03 16.50
C ASN A 107 22.15 -0.86 17.40
N ILE A 108 20.86 -0.56 17.41
CA ILE A 108 20.25 0.31 18.40
C ILE A 108 19.17 -0.53 19.07
N SER A 109 18.93 -0.28 20.36
CA SER A 109 17.90 -1.01 21.09
C SER A 109 16.54 -0.79 20.41
N GLY A 110 15.74 -1.85 20.33
CA GLY A 110 14.50 -1.85 19.55
C GLY A 110 13.45 -0.83 20.05
N ASP A 111 13.46 -0.53 21.34
CA ASP A 111 12.65 0.53 21.97
C ASP A 111 13.03 1.92 21.46
N ILE A 112 14.33 2.19 21.29
CA ILE A 112 14.80 3.44 20.68
C ILE A 112 14.46 3.45 19.18
N ALA A 113 14.71 2.34 18.47
CA ALA A 113 14.40 2.22 17.04
C ALA A 113 12.92 2.48 16.72
N ALA A 114 12.03 2.10 17.65
CA ALA A 114 10.59 2.25 17.51
C ALA A 114 10.09 3.69 17.59
N VAL A 115 10.83 4.57 18.28
CA VAL A 115 10.44 5.99 18.47
C VAL A 115 11.37 6.97 17.77
N PHE A 116 12.49 6.49 17.23
CA PHE A 116 13.47 7.33 16.55
C PHE A 116 12.99 7.72 15.16
N ASP A 117 12.73 9.03 14.97
CA ASP A 117 12.50 9.61 13.66
C ASP A 117 13.86 9.84 12.96
N HIS A 118 14.08 9.18 11.82
CA HIS A 118 15.31 9.35 11.06
C HIS A 118 15.22 10.53 10.07
N LYS A 119 16.38 11.09 9.71
CA LYS A 119 16.46 12.21 8.76
C LYS A 119 16.27 11.83 7.27
N PHE A 120 16.29 10.53 6.96
CA PHE A 120 16.38 9.98 5.60
C PHE A 120 15.03 9.83 4.88
N TYR A 121 15.04 9.77 3.55
CA TYR A 121 13.87 9.55 2.69
C TYR A 121 13.43 8.08 2.61
N ARG A 122 13.33 7.43 3.78
CA ARG A 122 12.78 6.07 3.95
C ARG A 122 11.45 6.12 4.68
N ARG A 123 10.46 6.76 4.07
CA ARG A 123 9.15 7.01 4.68
C ARG A 123 8.15 5.93 4.30
N GLY A 124 7.20 5.69 5.19
CA GLY A 124 6.10 4.78 4.92
C GLY A 124 4.79 5.34 5.45
N VAL A 125 3.70 4.96 4.82
CA VAL A 125 2.35 5.20 5.33
C VAL A 125 1.78 3.87 5.78
N ARG A 126 1.00 3.84 6.86
CA ARG A 126 0.33 2.61 7.28
C ARG A 126 -1.15 2.85 7.54
N LEU A 127 -1.98 1.98 6.98
CA LEU A 127 -3.40 1.92 7.26
C LEU A 127 -3.61 0.94 8.42
N VAL A 128 -4.18 1.43 9.52
CA VAL A 128 -4.55 0.63 10.70
C VAL A 128 -6.05 0.76 10.96
N ASN A 129 -6.62 -0.22 11.70
CA ASN A 129 -8.04 -0.25 12.06
C ASN A 129 -8.99 -0.15 10.83
N GLY A 130 -8.59 -0.80 9.73
CA GLY A 130 -9.23 -0.70 8.41
C GLY A 130 -10.44 -1.59 8.16
N THR A 131 -10.89 -2.39 9.13
CA THR A 131 -11.97 -3.39 8.97
C THR A 131 -13.21 -2.84 8.27
N LEU A 132 -13.58 -1.58 8.55
CA LEU A 132 -14.65 -0.87 7.86
C LEU A 132 -14.19 0.56 7.49
N PRO A 133 -13.83 0.82 6.23
CA PRO A 133 -13.46 2.15 5.76
C PRO A 133 -14.65 3.11 5.62
N PRO A 134 -14.40 4.43 5.42
CA PRO A 134 -15.44 5.40 5.11
C PRO A 134 -16.15 5.10 3.79
N GLY A 135 -17.45 5.38 3.74
CA GLY A 135 -18.28 5.17 2.55
C GLY A 135 -19.28 4.04 2.72
N GLY A 136 -19.79 3.55 1.59
CA GLY A 136 -20.79 2.49 1.52
C GLY A 136 -21.49 2.44 0.17
N TYR A 137 -21.94 1.24 -0.18
CA TYR A 137 -22.76 1.00 -1.37
C TYR A 137 -24.21 1.41 -1.11
N ASN A 138 -24.79 2.22 -2.01
CA ASN A 138 -26.20 2.61 -1.94
C ASN A 138 -27.02 1.77 -2.93
N ALA A 139 -27.62 0.68 -2.45
CA ALA A 139 -28.41 -0.21 -3.30
C ALA A 139 -29.66 0.44 -3.91
N THR A 140 -30.27 1.41 -3.21
CA THR A 140 -31.49 2.11 -3.67
C THR A 140 -31.17 3.14 -4.75
N THR A 141 -30.03 3.79 -4.65
CA THR A 141 -29.56 4.79 -5.63
C THR A 141 -28.07 4.57 -5.87
N PRO A 142 -27.68 3.62 -6.75
CA PRO A 142 -26.29 3.24 -6.95
C PRO A 142 -25.35 4.41 -7.26
N ALA A 143 -25.83 5.42 -7.99
CA ALA A 143 -25.07 6.66 -8.27
C ALA A 143 -24.68 7.47 -7.02
N ASN A 144 -25.31 7.22 -5.86
CA ASN A 144 -24.98 7.84 -4.58
C ASN A 144 -24.01 6.99 -3.74
N THR A 145 -23.44 5.93 -4.31
CA THR A 145 -22.41 5.12 -3.66
C THR A 145 -21.18 5.98 -3.35
N LYS A 146 -20.61 5.78 -2.16
CA LYS A 146 -19.40 6.49 -1.73
C LYS A 146 -18.30 5.47 -1.51
N GLY A 147 -17.20 5.60 -2.22
CA GLY A 147 -16.00 4.80 -1.98
C GLY A 147 -14.89 5.57 -1.27
N ILE A 148 -13.75 4.92 -1.12
CA ILE A 148 -12.52 5.54 -0.61
C ILE A 148 -11.33 5.08 -1.45
N ALA A 149 -10.40 5.98 -1.70
CA ALA A 149 -9.08 5.65 -2.24
C ALA A 149 -8.01 6.20 -1.30
N PHE A 150 -7.06 5.36 -0.92
CA PHE A 150 -5.85 5.80 -0.21
C PHE A 150 -4.72 5.91 -1.23
N ALA A 151 -4.04 7.05 -1.27
CA ALA A 151 -2.97 7.31 -2.23
C ALA A 151 -1.72 7.88 -1.53
N THR A 152 -0.54 7.47 -1.96
CA THR A 152 0.74 8.04 -1.51
C THR A 152 1.84 7.77 -2.53
N GLU A 153 2.87 8.62 -2.58
CA GLU A 153 4.11 8.36 -3.31
C GLU A 153 5.07 7.43 -2.58
N ASN A 154 4.85 7.16 -1.30
CA ASN A 154 5.69 6.26 -0.52
C ASN A 154 5.18 4.82 -0.57
N GLY A 155 5.94 3.88 -0.01
CA GLY A 155 5.41 2.56 0.31
C GLY A 155 4.30 2.63 1.36
N ILE A 156 3.21 1.90 1.13
CA ILE A 156 2.11 1.79 2.10
C ILE A 156 1.99 0.39 2.70
N TYR A 157 1.71 0.36 3.99
CA TYR A 157 1.46 -0.87 4.75
C TYR A 157 -0.02 -0.97 5.07
N VAL A 158 -0.64 -2.13 4.85
CA VAL A 158 -2.04 -2.37 5.21
C VAL A 158 -2.08 -3.41 6.32
N GLN A 159 -2.39 -2.95 7.54
CA GLN A 159 -2.35 -3.79 8.74
C GLN A 159 -3.71 -4.36 9.10
N GLY A 160 -3.71 -5.67 9.32
CA GLY A 160 -4.86 -6.44 9.75
C GLY A 160 -5.95 -6.50 8.70
N ASN A 161 -7.18 -6.76 9.15
CA ASN A 161 -8.32 -6.80 8.25
C ASN A 161 -8.63 -5.41 7.68
N PHE A 162 -8.92 -5.35 6.38
CA PHE A 162 -9.22 -4.10 5.68
C PHE A 162 -10.43 -4.27 4.77
N ASN A 163 -11.46 -3.44 4.99
CA ASN A 163 -12.75 -3.49 4.28
C ASN A 163 -13.39 -4.89 4.27
N ALA A 164 -13.05 -5.68 5.29
CA ALA A 164 -13.48 -7.04 5.43
C ALA A 164 -13.45 -7.45 6.90
N THR A 165 -14.33 -8.38 7.29
CA THR A 165 -14.34 -9.01 8.62
C THR A 165 -13.90 -10.47 8.58
N GLY A 166 -13.85 -11.07 7.39
CA GLY A 166 -13.49 -12.47 7.19
C GLY A 166 -14.12 -13.06 5.92
N ILE A 167 -14.11 -14.38 5.85
CA ILE A 167 -14.79 -15.16 4.80
C ILE A 167 -15.86 -16.06 5.44
N SER A 168 -16.99 -16.25 4.75
CA SER A 168 -18.08 -17.12 5.25
C SER A 168 -17.80 -18.61 5.03
N SER A 169 -16.96 -18.95 4.05
CA SER A 169 -16.47 -20.30 3.81
C SER A 169 -15.19 -20.28 2.98
N VAL A 170 -14.39 -21.32 3.12
CA VAL A 170 -13.13 -21.51 2.40
C VAL A 170 -13.42 -22.16 1.04
N GLY A 171 -12.83 -21.62 -0.02
CA GLY A 171 -12.80 -22.20 -1.37
C GLY A 171 -11.38 -22.21 -1.95
N THR A 172 -11.24 -22.58 -3.22
CA THR A 172 -9.95 -22.68 -3.93
C THR A 172 -9.99 -21.99 -5.31
N PRO A 173 -9.82 -20.66 -5.38
CA PRO A 173 -9.90 -19.69 -4.27
C PRO A 173 -11.35 -19.47 -3.80
N THR A 174 -11.53 -18.89 -2.61
CA THR A 174 -12.84 -18.44 -2.09
C THR A 174 -13.44 -17.42 -3.06
N ALA A 175 -14.70 -17.64 -3.46
CA ALA A 175 -15.41 -16.73 -4.33
C ALA A 175 -15.64 -15.35 -3.67
N ALA A 176 -15.59 -14.26 -4.45
CA ALA A 176 -15.68 -12.89 -3.94
C ALA A 176 -16.97 -12.56 -3.18
N ASN A 177 -18.08 -13.26 -3.47
CA ASN A 177 -19.35 -13.11 -2.74
C ASN A 177 -19.32 -13.71 -1.32
N LEU A 178 -18.29 -14.49 -0.98
CA LEU A 178 -18.10 -15.10 0.33
C LEU A 178 -17.20 -14.27 1.25
N TYR A 179 -16.58 -13.20 0.74
CA TYR A 179 -15.89 -12.21 1.56
C TYR A 179 -16.91 -11.34 2.29
N LEU A 180 -16.73 -11.10 3.58
CA LEU A 180 -17.65 -10.30 4.39
C LEU A 180 -17.03 -8.95 4.72
N PRO A 181 -17.81 -7.85 4.80
CA PRO A 181 -19.26 -7.81 4.56
C PRO A 181 -19.62 -7.71 3.06
N GLN A 182 -20.90 -7.95 2.75
CA GLN A 182 -21.51 -7.73 1.43
C GLN A 182 -22.55 -6.60 1.50
N GLY A 183 -23.07 -6.18 0.34
CA GLY A 183 -24.11 -5.15 0.28
C GLY A 183 -23.61 -3.76 0.69
N THR A 184 -24.37 -3.06 1.53
CA THR A 184 -24.12 -1.64 1.89
C THR A 184 -22.80 -1.40 2.61
N ASN A 185 -22.31 -2.41 3.34
CA ASN A 185 -21.05 -2.34 4.08
C ASN A 185 -19.83 -2.76 3.25
N ASN A 186 -20.04 -3.24 2.02
CA ASN A 186 -18.96 -3.42 1.06
C ASN A 186 -18.67 -2.07 0.40
N VAL A 187 -17.63 -1.42 0.89
CA VAL A 187 -17.19 -0.11 0.40
C VAL A 187 -16.30 -0.31 -0.83
N PRO A 188 -16.55 0.39 -1.95
CA PRO A 188 -15.57 0.50 -3.04
C PRO A 188 -14.28 1.13 -2.52
N ALA A 189 -13.24 0.33 -2.32
CA ALA A 189 -11.98 0.76 -1.74
C ALA A 189 -10.80 0.49 -2.67
N SER A 190 -9.89 1.45 -2.79
CA SER A 190 -8.58 1.25 -3.43
C SER A 190 -7.43 1.74 -2.56
N VAL A 191 -6.26 1.16 -2.79
CA VAL A 191 -4.98 1.58 -2.23
C VAL A 191 -3.99 1.71 -3.39
N THR A 192 -3.44 2.91 -3.53
CA THR A 192 -2.51 3.30 -4.58
C THR A 192 -1.21 3.81 -3.96
N ALA A 193 -0.08 3.17 -4.25
CA ALA A 193 1.19 3.52 -3.62
C ALA A 193 2.39 3.11 -4.47
N ASP A 194 3.59 3.59 -4.12
CA ASP A 194 4.83 3.10 -4.75
C ASP A 194 4.98 1.58 -4.63
N SER A 195 4.65 1.06 -3.45
CA SER A 195 4.51 -0.38 -3.19
C SER A 195 3.51 -0.62 -2.07
N ILE A 196 2.92 -1.82 -2.03
CA ILE A 196 1.98 -2.20 -0.95
C ILE A 196 2.51 -3.43 -0.22
N THR A 197 2.64 -3.30 1.10
CA THR A 197 3.05 -4.37 2.00
C THR A 197 1.91 -4.75 2.94
N ILE A 198 1.63 -6.05 3.05
CA ILE A 198 0.60 -6.59 3.93
C ILE A 198 1.21 -6.94 5.28
N LEU A 199 0.55 -6.45 6.33
CA LEU A 199 0.85 -6.79 7.73
C LEU A 199 -0.36 -7.50 8.33
N SER A 200 -0.15 -8.65 8.93
CA SER A 200 -1.22 -9.49 9.46
C SER A 200 -1.92 -8.88 10.69
N ASN A 201 -3.01 -9.52 11.14
CA ASN A 201 -3.68 -9.16 12.39
C ASN A 201 -2.79 -9.33 13.63
N ALA A 202 -1.71 -10.13 13.55
CA ALA A 202 -0.75 -10.37 14.62
C ALA A 202 0.49 -9.48 14.51
N TRP A 203 0.58 -8.59 13.52
CA TRP A 203 1.73 -7.71 13.37
C TRP A 203 1.96 -6.86 14.62
N THR A 204 3.21 -6.79 15.06
CA THR A 204 3.65 -5.88 16.11
C THR A 204 4.95 -5.21 15.70
N ASP A 205 5.00 -3.88 15.82
CA ASP A 205 6.20 -3.11 15.49
C ASP A 205 7.37 -3.51 16.39
N GLY A 206 7.11 -3.73 17.67
CA GLY A 206 8.13 -4.17 18.62
C GLY A 206 8.86 -5.44 18.18
N ALA A 207 8.13 -6.43 17.64
CA ALA A 207 8.76 -7.64 17.13
C ALA A 207 9.62 -7.38 15.90
N SER A 208 9.20 -6.48 14.99
CA SER A 208 10.00 -6.15 13.80
C SER A 208 11.28 -5.40 14.14
N PHE A 209 11.27 -4.53 15.16
CA PHE A 209 12.46 -3.83 15.64
C PHE A 209 13.43 -4.73 16.40
N VAL A 210 12.94 -5.63 17.24
CA VAL A 210 13.80 -6.55 18.02
C VAL A 210 14.34 -7.67 17.14
N TYR A 211 13.56 -8.11 16.16
CA TYR A 211 13.87 -9.25 15.31
C TYR A 211 13.79 -8.87 13.82
N PRO A 212 14.57 -7.91 13.30
CA PRO A 212 14.45 -7.46 11.91
C PRO A 212 14.83 -8.54 10.89
N PHE A 213 15.73 -9.45 11.27
CA PHE A 213 16.21 -10.54 10.39
C PHE A 213 15.78 -11.95 10.84
N SER A 214 14.90 -12.06 11.85
CA SER A 214 14.41 -13.35 12.35
C SER A 214 12.90 -13.48 12.15
N LEU A 215 12.52 -14.34 11.21
CA LEU A 215 11.13 -14.62 10.86
C LEU A 215 10.34 -15.29 11.98
N ARG A 216 10.99 -16.12 12.78
CA ARG A 216 10.38 -16.91 13.85
C ARG A 216 9.62 -16.07 14.88
N ASN A 217 9.94 -14.79 14.98
CA ASN A 217 9.35 -13.86 15.93
C ASN A 217 8.32 -12.91 15.29
N ARG A 218 8.14 -12.96 13.97
CA ARG A 218 7.15 -12.17 13.22
C ARG A 218 6.12 -13.11 12.62
N VAL A 219 5.46 -13.90 13.47
CA VAL A 219 4.51 -14.93 13.04
C VAL A 219 3.18 -14.27 12.66
N ALA A 220 2.76 -14.47 11.42
CA ALA A 220 1.49 -13.93 10.93
C ALA A 220 0.28 -14.71 11.46
N SER A 221 -0.86 -14.04 11.53
CA SER A 221 -2.18 -14.65 11.73
C SER A 221 -3.06 -14.49 10.49
N GLU A 222 -4.13 -15.29 10.37
CA GLU A 222 -5.05 -15.17 9.25
C GLU A 222 -5.61 -13.74 9.14
N THR A 223 -5.59 -13.19 7.93
CA THR A 223 -6.00 -11.82 7.62
C THR A 223 -6.81 -11.77 6.34
N THR A 224 -7.84 -10.92 6.34
CA THR A 224 -8.75 -10.75 5.22
C THR A 224 -8.78 -9.29 4.79
N GLN A 225 -8.46 -9.04 3.53
CA GLN A 225 -8.43 -7.69 2.97
C GLN A 225 -9.19 -7.62 1.65
N ARG A 226 -9.89 -6.51 1.44
CA ARG A 226 -10.73 -6.28 0.27
C ARG A 226 -10.56 -4.89 -0.32
N PHE A 227 -9.71 -4.73 -1.34
CA PHE A 227 -9.50 -3.45 -2.01
C PHE A 227 -8.85 -3.63 -3.38
N ALA A 228 -9.03 -2.67 -4.29
CA ALA A 228 -8.26 -2.57 -5.52
C ALA A 228 -6.85 -2.03 -5.24
N MET A 229 -5.82 -2.72 -5.71
CA MET A 229 -4.42 -2.34 -5.57
C MET A 229 -3.90 -1.75 -6.88
N LEU A 230 -3.29 -0.58 -6.80
CA LEU A 230 -2.43 -0.02 -7.85
C LEU A 230 -1.05 0.25 -7.25
N ALA A 231 -0.03 -0.45 -7.71
CA ALA A 231 1.31 -0.27 -7.17
C ALA A 231 2.41 -0.52 -8.19
N GLY A 232 3.64 -0.14 -7.84
CA GLY A 232 4.82 -0.50 -8.59
C GLY A 232 5.40 -1.84 -8.17
N ASP A 233 6.12 -2.47 -9.11
CA ASP A 233 7.03 -3.58 -8.82
C ASP A 233 8.49 -3.16 -8.96
N THR A 234 9.40 -3.91 -8.36
CA THR A 234 10.83 -3.61 -8.51
C THR A 234 11.31 -4.00 -9.90
N LEU A 235 12.39 -3.36 -10.37
CA LEU A 235 13.03 -3.79 -11.61
C LEU A 235 13.52 -5.25 -11.49
N THR A 236 13.39 -5.99 -12.58
CA THR A 236 13.89 -7.35 -12.71
C THR A 236 14.94 -7.41 -13.79
N THR A 237 16.09 -8.01 -13.48
CA THR A 237 17.14 -8.28 -14.47
C THR A 237 17.59 -9.73 -14.36
N LEU A 238 18.11 -10.24 -15.47
CA LEU A 238 18.62 -11.61 -15.54
C LEU A 238 20.06 -11.63 -15.03
N ASN A 239 20.29 -12.25 -13.88
CA ASN A 239 21.62 -12.46 -13.29
C ASN A 239 21.96 -13.96 -13.10
N GLY A 240 21.00 -14.85 -13.35
CA GLY A 240 21.19 -16.29 -13.25
C GLY A 240 20.15 -17.07 -14.05
N THR A 241 19.93 -18.33 -13.68
CA THR A 241 18.79 -19.11 -14.20
C THR A 241 17.57 -18.83 -13.34
N PRO A 242 16.53 -18.15 -13.87
CA PRO A 242 15.33 -17.85 -13.09
C PRO A 242 14.65 -19.15 -12.65
N ASN A 243 14.22 -19.23 -11.40
CA ASN A 243 13.30 -20.27 -10.94
C ASN A 243 12.09 -19.65 -10.21
N GLN A 244 11.19 -20.47 -9.67
CA GLN A 244 9.91 -20.06 -9.05
C GLN A 244 10.12 -19.17 -7.80
N GLY A 245 10.54 -17.93 -7.99
CA GLY A 245 10.88 -17.01 -6.90
C GLY A 245 12.17 -17.41 -6.18
N GLY A 246 13.21 -17.82 -6.90
CA GLY A 246 14.52 -18.11 -6.32
C GLY A 246 15.61 -18.24 -7.38
N GLY A 247 16.84 -18.47 -6.94
CA GLY A 247 18.00 -18.74 -7.81
C GLY A 247 18.61 -17.52 -8.52
N ASP A 248 17.80 -16.49 -8.83
CA ASP A 248 18.28 -15.22 -9.34
C ASP A 248 18.02 -14.10 -8.31
N PRO A 249 19.09 -13.44 -7.79
CA PRO A 249 18.96 -12.42 -6.76
C PRO A 249 18.36 -11.09 -7.28
N ARG A 250 18.15 -10.94 -8.60
CA ARG A 250 17.67 -9.70 -9.23
C ARG A 250 16.24 -9.78 -9.75
N LEU A 251 15.42 -10.66 -9.17
CA LEU A 251 13.99 -10.78 -9.49
C LEU A 251 13.10 -9.91 -8.59
N ASN A 252 11.91 -9.55 -9.07
CA ASN A 252 10.84 -8.88 -8.32
C ASN A 252 9.86 -9.86 -7.61
N GLY A 253 9.98 -11.16 -7.87
CA GLY A 253 9.11 -12.21 -7.31
C GLY A 253 7.76 -12.36 -8.03
N GLY A 254 7.48 -11.63 -9.11
CA GLY A 254 6.26 -11.75 -9.91
C GLY A 254 4.95 -11.53 -9.12
N VAL A 255 3.82 -11.97 -9.69
CA VAL A 255 2.47 -11.69 -9.13
C VAL A 255 2.29 -12.19 -7.70
N HIS A 256 2.94 -13.30 -7.34
CA HIS A 256 2.79 -13.93 -6.03
C HIS A 256 3.48 -13.16 -4.89
N ASN A 257 4.29 -12.15 -5.24
CA ASN A 257 4.95 -11.21 -4.33
C ASN A 257 4.60 -9.74 -4.64
N PHE A 258 3.68 -9.48 -5.58
CA PHE A 258 3.28 -8.10 -5.91
C PHE A 258 2.64 -7.43 -4.70
N LEU A 259 1.76 -8.15 -3.99
CA LEU A 259 1.48 -7.91 -2.58
C LEU A 259 2.71 -8.37 -1.77
N ARG A 260 3.41 -7.42 -1.14
CA ARG A 260 4.64 -7.71 -0.39
C ARG A 260 4.31 -8.15 1.04
N PHE A 261 5.23 -8.89 1.66
CA PHE A 261 5.08 -9.43 3.01
C PHE A 261 6.38 -9.27 3.81
N LEU A 262 6.27 -9.21 5.14
CA LEU A 262 7.41 -9.09 6.08
C LEU A 262 7.37 -10.08 7.25
N GLU A 263 6.43 -11.02 7.22
CA GLU A 263 6.15 -11.95 8.31
C GLU A 263 6.39 -13.40 7.90
N GLN A 264 6.49 -14.28 8.89
CA GLN A 264 6.39 -15.71 8.67
C GLN A 264 4.92 -16.08 8.52
N TRP A 265 4.48 -16.25 7.27
CA TRP A 265 3.14 -16.74 7.00
C TRP A 265 3.17 -18.26 6.92
N GLY A 266 2.43 -18.92 7.82
CA GLY A 266 2.09 -20.35 7.75
C GLY A 266 0.58 -20.55 7.73
N THR A 267 -0.14 -19.51 7.34
CA THR A 267 -1.59 -19.37 7.44
C THR A 267 -2.13 -18.65 6.21
N ARG A 268 -3.45 -18.57 6.12
CA ARG A 268 -4.14 -17.99 4.98
C ARG A 268 -4.07 -16.48 4.96
N PHE A 269 -3.82 -15.94 3.77
CA PHE A 269 -4.13 -14.55 3.46
C PHE A 269 -5.27 -14.51 2.45
N ASN A 270 -6.41 -14.01 2.89
CA ASN A 270 -7.61 -13.86 2.08
C ASN A 270 -7.61 -12.47 1.44
N TYR A 271 -7.58 -12.42 0.12
CA TYR A 271 -7.61 -11.16 -0.63
C TYR A 271 -8.68 -11.19 -1.71
N SER A 272 -9.58 -10.22 -1.67
CA SER A 272 -10.57 -9.98 -2.73
C SER A 272 -10.35 -8.58 -3.31
N GLY A 273 -9.90 -8.47 -4.55
CA GLY A 273 -9.56 -7.17 -5.10
C GLY A 273 -9.17 -7.19 -6.56
N SER A 274 -8.38 -6.22 -6.98
CA SER A 274 -7.75 -6.18 -8.30
C SER A 274 -6.30 -5.81 -8.12
N LEU A 275 -5.41 -6.42 -8.92
CA LEU A 275 -3.98 -6.14 -8.90
C LEU A 275 -3.64 -5.40 -10.18
N ILE A 276 -3.20 -4.15 -10.07
CA ILE A 276 -2.83 -3.28 -11.19
C ILE A 276 -1.38 -2.85 -11.00
N ASN A 277 -0.53 -3.17 -11.97
CA ASN A 277 0.85 -2.68 -12.06
C ASN A 277 0.97 -1.76 -13.29
N LEU A 278 1.41 -0.51 -13.08
CA LEU A 278 1.60 0.48 -14.14
C LEU A 278 3.02 1.07 -14.20
N PHE A 279 3.89 0.80 -13.22
CA PHE A 279 5.19 1.45 -13.09
C PHE A 279 6.17 0.62 -12.24
N ASN A 280 7.46 0.99 -12.23
CA ASN A 280 8.43 0.39 -11.32
C ASN A 280 8.56 1.22 -10.05
N SER A 281 8.65 0.57 -8.88
CA SER A 281 8.77 1.26 -7.58
C SER A 281 10.10 2.02 -7.48
N HIS A 282 10.04 3.31 -7.14
CA HIS A 282 11.20 4.19 -6.93
C HIS A 282 11.63 4.22 -5.47
N ASN A 283 10.70 4.18 -4.50
CA ASN A 283 11.06 4.24 -3.08
C ASN A 283 11.40 2.84 -2.53
N ASN A 284 10.51 1.88 -2.78
CA ASN A 284 10.67 0.52 -2.31
C ASN A 284 11.22 -0.37 -3.45
N ASN A 285 12.42 -0.06 -3.94
CA ASN A 285 13.07 -0.71 -5.10
C ASN A 285 13.81 -2.03 -4.77
N GLY A 286 13.84 -2.46 -3.51
CA GLY A 286 14.63 -3.61 -3.07
C GLY A 286 14.20 -4.96 -3.68
N ALA A 287 15.17 -5.74 -4.15
CA ALA A 287 14.94 -7.04 -4.78
C ALA A 287 14.15 -8.01 -3.89
N PHE A 288 13.39 -8.90 -4.53
CA PHE A 288 12.63 -9.93 -3.84
C PHE A 288 13.56 -10.89 -3.09
N LYS A 289 13.22 -11.16 -1.83
CA LYS A 289 13.98 -12.03 -0.92
C LYS A 289 13.03 -12.90 -0.11
N CYS A 290 13.09 -14.21 -0.34
CA CYS A 290 12.38 -15.25 0.41
C CYS A 290 13.40 -16.31 0.89
N CYS A 291 13.10 -17.36 1.66
CA CYS A 291 12.01 -17.61 2.62
C CYS A 291 12.56 -17.66 4.07
N ASN A 292 13.75 -17.11 4.30
CA ASN A 292 14.51 -17.35 5.54
C ASN A 292 14.73 -16.09 6.40
N HIS A 293 14.64 -14.90 5.82
CA HIS A 293 15.02 -13.65 6.49
C HIS A 293 13.95 -12.55 6.44
N VAL A 294 13.31 -12.36 5.28
CA VAL A 294 12.37 -11.23 5.05
C VAL A 294 10.91 -11.64 5.26
N TYR A 295 10.47 -12.73 4.62
CA TYR A 295 9.14 -13.32 4.82
C TYR A 295 9.12 -14.81 4.44
N ASP A 296 8.06 -15.53 4.83
CA ASP A 296 7.64 -16.84 4.30
C ASP A 296 6.22 -16.70 3.74
N PRO A 297 5.83 -17.30 2.59
CA PRO A 297 4.61 -16.95 1.88
C PRO A 297 3.33 -17.53 2.51
N PRO A 298 2.19 -16.81 2.46
CA PRO A 298 0.92 -17.32 2.96
C PRO A 298 0.32 -18.42 2.08
N GLU A 299 -0.66 -19.14 2.65
CA GLU A 299 -1.66 -19.82 1.83
C GLU A 299 -2.49 -18.73 1.12
N ARG A 300 -2.17 -18.49 -0.16
CA ARG A 300 -2.78 -17.42 -0.96
C ARG A 300 -4.20 -17.80 -1.35
N ASN A 301 -5.17 -17.08 -0.81
CA ASN A 301 -6.57 -17.20 -1.21
C ASN A 301 -7.01 -15.91 -1.88
N TRP A 302 -6.61 -15.73 -3.15
CA TRP A 302 -6.79 -14.47 -3.87
C TRP A 302 -7.85 -14.60 -4.95
N VAL A 303 -8.77 -13.65 -5.00
CA VAL A 303 -9.86 -13.62 -5.97
C VAL A 303 -10.07 -12.20 -6.50
N PHE A 304 -10.51 -12.10 -7.75
CA PHE A 304 -10.95 -10.82 -8.29
C PHE A 304 -12.26 -10.37 -7.62
N ASP A 305 -12.33 -9.13 -7.16
CA ASP A 305 -13.57 -8.57 -6.61
C ASP A 305 -14.56 -8.28 -7.74
N ALA A 306 -15.51 -9.20 -7.94
CA ALA A 306 -16.53 -9.09 -8.97
C ALA A 306 -17.39 -7.82 -8.87
N THR A 307 -17.39 -7.12 -7.73
CA THR A 307 -18.13 -5.87 -7.60
C THR A 307 -17.51 -4.72 -8.39
N PHE A 308 -16.24 -4.80 -8.77
CA PHE A 308 -15.59 -3.83 -9.66
C PHE A 308 -16.04 -3.91 -11.12
N LEU A 309 -16.92 -4.86 -11.47
CA LEU A 309 -17.60 -4.88 -12.78
C LEU A 309 -18.79 -3.90 -12.84
N ASP A 310 -19.26 -3.40 -11.69
CA ASP A 310 -20.29 -2.37 -11.62
C ASP A 310 -19.62 -0.98 -11.53
N VAL A 311 -19.91 -0.11 -12.50
CA VAL A 311 -19.37 1.25 -12.57
C VAL A 311 -19.70 2.09 -11.32
N ASN A 312 -20.82 1.81 -10.66
CA ASN A 312 -21.22 2.51 -9.43
C ASN A 312 -20.49 2.01 -8.19
N ARG A 313 -19.65 0.99 -8.34
CA ARG A 313 -18.90 0.34 -7.26
C ARG A 313 -17.40 0.34 -7.53
N LEU A 314 -16.95 1.22 -8.42
CA LEU A 314 -15.55 1.53 -8.61
C LEU A 314 -15.06 2.48 -7.52
N PRO A 315 -13.87 2.26 -6.93
CA PRO A 315 -13.27 3.22 -6.02
C PRO A 315 -13.06 4.59 -6.68
N PRO A 316 -13.08 5.70 -5.91
CA PRO A 316 -12.73 7.02 -6.40
C PRO A 316 -11.36 7.03 -7.07
N GLY A 317 -11.22 7.77 -8.17
CA GLY A 317 -9.94 7.85 -8.89
C GLY A 317 -9.53 6.59 -9.66
N THR A 318 -10.44 5.61 -9.84
CA THR A 318 -10.18 4.44 -10.69
C THR A 318 -9.76 4.88 -12.11
N PRO A 319 -8.64 4.39 -12.67
CA PRO A 319 -8.24 4.70 -14.04
C PRO A 319 -9.27 4.20 -15.06
N TYR A 320 -9.60 5.03 -16.05
CA TYR A 320 -10.46 4.66 -17.17
C TYR A 320 -9.64 4.62 -18.45
N PHE A 321 -9.77 3.56 -19.24
CA PHE A 321 -9.36 3.56 -20.63
C PHE A 321 -10.57 3.80 -21.52
N GLN A 322 -10.48 4.77 -22.42
CA GLN A 322 -11.50 5.03 -23.43
C GLN A 322 -11.07 4.38 -24.75
N ASN A 323 -11.85 3.45 -25.25
CA ASN A 323 -11.70 2.93 -26.60
C ASN A 323 -12.60 3.74 -27.54
N ILE A 324 -11.98 4.42 -28.51
CA ILE A 324 -12.70 5.08 -29.59
C ILE A 324 -12.68 4.16 -30.80
N GLN A 325 -13.81 3.52 -31.08
CA GLN A 325 -14.00 2.77 -32.30
C GLN A 325 -14.76 3.64 -33.31
N ILE A 326 -14.09 4.01 -34.41
CA ILE A 326 -14.75 4.71 -35.52
C ILE A 326 -15.62 3.68 -36.25
N THR A 327 -16.94 3.80 -36.13
CA THR A 327 -17.91 2.89 -36.76
C THR A 327 -18.26 3.28 -38.21
N GLY A 328 -17.84 4.46 -38.67
CA GLY A 328 -18.02 4.93 -40.04
C GLY A 328 -17.81 6.44 -40.16
N PHE A 329 -17.86 6.96 -41.39
CA PHE A 329 -17.91 8.41 -41.66
C PHE A 329 -19.19 8.73 -42.46
N GLN A 330 -19.82 9.87 -42.17
CA GLN A 330 -20.89 10.43 -42.98
C GLN A 330 -20.43 11.76 -43.55
N ARG A 331 -20.46 11.90 -44.87
CA ARG A 331 -20.25 13.18 -45.55
C ARG A 331 -21.55 13.98 -45.49
N VAL A 332 -21.52 15.15 -44.87
CA VAL A 332 -22.62 16.12 -44.91
C VAL A 332 -22.29 17.10 -46.05
N ASN A 333 -23.16 17.17 -47.06
CA ASN A 333 -23.07 18.15 -48.16
C ASN A 333 -23.87 19.40 -47.81
#